data_AF-A0A1I3HP97-F1
#
_entry.id   AF-A0A1I3HP97-F1
#
_cell.length_a   1.000
_cell.length_b   1.000
_cell.length_c   1.000
_cell.angle_alpha   90.00
_cell.angle_beta   90.00
_cell.angle_gamma   90.00
#
_symmetry.space_group_name_H-M   'P 1'
#
loop_
_entity.id
_entity.type
_entity.pdbx_description
1 polymer ?
#
loop_
_entity_poly.entity_id
_entity_poly.type
_entity_poly.pdbx_seq_one_letter_code
_entity_poly.pdbx_strand_id
1 'polypeptide(L)'
;MTLQYILDTKGNKTGVFIPIDEWESLTEKYNVSFEDEILDFKIPEWHKRILDERLEDYYKNPQNVKKFDDLLKSKGEKYKL
;
A
#
# COMPACT_ATOMS: atom_id res chain seq x y z
N MET A 1 28.15 -12.64 14.97
CA MET A 1 27.62 -11.44 14.30
C MET A 1 28.73 -10.65 13.63
N THR A 2 28.88 -10.87 12.32
CA THR A 2 29.74 -10.10 11.43
C THR A 2 28.83 -9.43 10.41
N LEU A 3 28.49 -8.16 10.66
CA LEU A 3 27.62 -7.40 9.75
C LEU A 3 28.38 -7.08 8.46
N GLN A 4 27.83 -7.51 7.33
CA GLN A 4 28.37 -7.16 6.02
C GLN A 4 27.52 -6.05 5.41
N TYR A 5 28.15 -4.95 5.02
CA TYR A 5 27.46 -3.82 4.42
C TYR A 5 27.50 -3.91 2.90
N ILE A 6 26.36 -3.70 2.27
CA ILE A 6 26.24 -3.52 0.83
C ILE A 6 26.40 -2.03 0.56
N LEU A 7 27.33 -1.67 -0.32
CA LEU A 7 27.62 -0.28 -0.69
C LEU A 7 27.06 0.02 -2.09
N ASP A 8 26.60 1.25 -2.31
CA ASP A 8 26.32 1.75 -3.65
C ASP A 8 27.60 2.07 -4.43
N THR A 9 27.44 2.49 -5.69
CA THR A 9 28.56 2.89 -6.57
C THR A 9 29.33 4.12 -6.08
N LYS A 10 28.80 4.85 -5.09
CA LYS A 10 29.44 6.00 -4.45
C LYS A 10 30.04 5.64 -3.08
N GLY A 11 29.99 4.38 -2.67
CA GLY A 11 30.51 3.90 -1.39
C GLY A 11 29.58 4.12 -0.19
N ASN A 12 28.33 4.55 -0.41
CA ASN A 12 27.35 4.72 0.67
C ASN A 12 26.75 3.37 1.05
N LYS A 13 26.57 3.13 2.34
CA LYS A 13 25.90 1.93 2.86
C LYS A 13 24.41 1.96 2.46
N THR A 14 23.98 1.00 1.67
CA THR A 14 22.59 0.87 1.20
C THR A 14 21.87 -0.33 1.78
N GLY A 15 22.60 -1.33 2.26
CA GLY A 15 22.02 -2.51 2.87
C GLY A 15 22.97 -3.18 3.85
N VAL A 16 22.42 -4.11 4.62
CA VAL A 16 23.17 -5.00 5.49
C VAL A 16 22.76 -6.44 5.18
N PHE A 17 23.74 -7.31 5.07
CA PHE A 17 23.53 -8.74 4.98
C PHE A 17 23.65 -9.34 6.39
N ILE A 18 22.59 -10.01 6.82
CA ILE A 18 22.49 -10.71 8.09
C ILE A 18 22.22 -12.19 7.76
N PRO A 19 23.01 -13.15 8.27
CA PRO A 19 22.72 -14.58 8.12
C PRO A 19 21.33 -14.93 8.68
N ILE A 20 20.65 -15.91 8.08
CA ILE A 20 19.26 -16.23 8.42
C ILE A 20 19.09 -16.62 9.90
N ASP A 21 20.00 -17.40 10.48
CA ASP A 21 19.94 -17.78 11.90
C ASP A 21 20.06 -16.58 12.85
N GLU A 22 20.89 -15.60 12.47
CA GLU A 22 21.04 -14.35 13.24
C GLU A 22 19.81 -13.45 13.06
N TRP A 23 19.21 -13.43 11.87
CA TRP A 23 17.96 -12.73 11.59
C TRP A 23 16.80 -13.32 12.41
N GLU A 24 16.63 -14.64 12.41
CA GLU A 24 15.59 -15.34 13.18
C GLU A 24 15.72 -15.03 14.68
N SER A 25 16.93 -15.11 15.22
CA SER A 25 17.23 -14.77 16.62
C SER A 25 16.87 -13.32 16.96
N LEU A 26 17.10 -12.38 16.03
CA LEU A 26 16.73 -10.97 16.21
C LEU A 26 15.22 -10.79 16.15
N THR A 27 14.54 -11.43 15.19
CA THR A 27 13.09 -11.33 15.04
C THR A 27 12.36 -11.90 16.25
N GLU A 28 12.82 -13.03 16.81
CA GLU A 28 12.26 -13.60 18.04
C GLU A 28 12.50 -12.69 19.24
N LYS A 29 13.72 -12.18 19.42
CA LYS A 29 14.09 -11.32 20.55
C LYS A 29 13.29 -10.01 20.57
N TYR A 30 13.03 -9.43 19.41
CA TYR A 30 12.36 -8.13 19.28
C TYR A 30 10.90 -8.25 18.84
N ASN A 31 10.37 -9.47 18.75
CA ASN A 31 9.03 -9.76 18.26
C ASN A 31 8.71 -9.05 16.93
N VAL A 32 9.69 -9.01 16.02
CA VAL A 32 9.56 -8.38 14.71
C VAL A 32 8.81 -9.34 13.81
N SER A 33 7.49 -9.17 13.75
CA SER A 33 6.62 -9.86 12.82
C SER A 33 6.31 -8.94 11.64
N PHE A 34 6.77 -9.31 10.44
CA PHE A 34 6.36 -8.61 9.20
C PHE A 34 4.91 -8.89 8.84
N GLU A 35 4.31 -9.92 9.44
CA GLU A 35 2.90 -10.23 9.29
C GLU A 35 2.05 -9.17 10.01
N ASP A 36 2.53 -8.62 11.13
CA ASP A 36 1.81 -7.58 11.87
C ASP A 36 1.78 -6.24 11.11
N GLU A 37 2.81 -5.87 10.35
CA GLU A 37 2.77 -4.66 9.50
C GLU A 37 1.76 -4.75 8.35
N ILE A 38 1.45 -5.95 7.86
CA ILE A 38 0.44 -6.20 6.82
C ILE A 38 -0.95 -6.37 7.43
N LEU A 39 -1.06 -7.01 8.60
CA LEU A 39 -2.32 -7.33 9.26
C LEU A 39 -2.93 -6.14 10.03
N ASP A 40 -2.13 -5.20 10.50
CA ASP A 40 -2.63 -4.02 11.21
C ASP A 40 -3.03 -2.85 10.29
N PHE A 41 -2.97 -3.04 8.96
CA PHE A 41 -3.62 -2.16 8.00
C PHE A 41 -5.15 -2.39 8.01
N LYS A 42 -5.78 -2.10 9.16
CA LYS A 42 -7.24 -2.10 9.28
C LYS A 42 -7.76 -0.90 8.50
N ILE A 43 -8.56 -1.19 7.47
CA ILE A 43 -9.25 -0.14 6.69
C ILE A 43 -10.02 0.75 7.68
N PRO A 44 -9.73 2.06 7.73
CA PRO A 44 -10.42 2.98 8.63
C PRO A 44 -11.93 2.96 8.41
N GLU A 45 -12.71 3.07 9.48
CA GLU A 45 -14.17 2.94 9.40
C GLU A 45 -14.81 4.00 8.48
N TRP A 46 -14.20 5.19 8.39
CA TRP A 46 -14.67 6.24 7.49
C TRP A 46 -14.50 5.89 6.00
N HIS A 47 -13.52 5.05 5.63
CA HIS A 47 -13.42 4.53 4.26
C HIS A 47 -14.61 3.63 3.93
N LYS A 48 -14.99 2.74 4.87
CA LYS A 48 -16.13 1.83 4.70
C LYS A 48 -17.43 2.62 4.54
N ARG A 49 -17.65 3.62 5.40
CA ARG A 49 -18.82 4.50 5.32
C ARG A 49 -18.95 5.20 3.96
N ILE A 50 -17.84 5.68 3.37
CA ILE A 50 -17.87 6.28 2.02
C ILE A 50 -18.31 5.26 0.96
N LEU A 51 -17.89 3.99 1.09
CA LEU A 51 -18.33 2.93 0.19
C LEU A 51 -19.83 2.66 0.35
N ASP A 52 -20.31 2.59 1.59
CA ASP A 52 -21.74 2.38 1.88
C ASP A 52 -22.60 3.50 1.29
N GLU A 53 -22.22 4.77 1.51
CA GLU A 53 -22.89 5.94 0.94
C GLU A 53 -22.95 5.88 -0.59
N ARG A 54 -21.83 5.53 -1.24
CA ARG A 54 -21.77 5.43 -2.71
C ARG A 54 -22.60 4.26 -3.25
N LEU A 55 -22.65 3.14 -2.54
CA LEU A 55 -23.46 1.99 -2.92
C LEU A 55 -24.94 2.31 -2.78
N GLU A 56 -25.35 2.97 -1.70
CA GLU A 56 -26.73 3.44 -1.55
C GLU A 56 -27.13 4.42 -2.65
N ASP A 57 -26.28 5.39 -2.98
CA ASP A 57 -26.54 6.36 -4.05
C ASP A 57 -26.69 5.67 -5.41
N TYR A 58 -25.88 4.64 -5.66
CA TYR A 58 -26.00 3.79 -6.84
C TYR A 58 -27.32 3.01 -6.87
N TYR A 59 -27.72 2.37 -5.76
CA TYR A 59 -28.98 1.62 -5.70
C TYR A 59 -30.21 2.53 -5.83
N LYS A 60 -30.15 3.74 -5.28
CA LYS A 60 -31.21 4.75 -5.41
C LYS A 60 -31.28 5.31 -6.84
N ASN A 61 -30.13 5.49 -7.50
CA ASN A 61 -30.03 6.11 -8.83
C ASN A 61 -29.13 5.31 -9.79
N PRO A 62 -29.53 4.11 -10.24
CA PRO A 62 -28.68 3.23 -11.05
C PRO A 62 -28.41 3.76 -12.46
N GLN A 63 -29.07 4.85 -12.88
CA GLN A 63 -28.82 5.54 -14.15
C GLN A 63 -27.79 6.69 -14.01
N ASN A 64 -27.50 7.12 -12.78
CA ASN A 64 -26.56 8.21 -12.48
C ASN A 64 -25.13 7.69 -12.32
N VAL A 65 -24.71 6.81 -13.23
CA VAL A 65 -23.39 6.20 -13.25
C VAL A 65 -22.84 6.35 -14.66
N LYS A 66 -21.64 6.92 -14.74
CA LYS A 66 -20.93 7.08 -16.00
C LYS A 66 -19.92 5.95 -16.14
N LYS A 67 -19.81 5.37 -17.34
CA LYS A 67 -18.73 4.42 -17.62
C LYS A 67 -17.39 5.13 -17.44
N PHE A 68 -16.42 4.40 -16.87
CA PHE A 68 -15.13 4.96 -16.53
C PHE A 68 -14.39 5.50 -17.78
N ASP A 69 -14.46 4.77 -18.90
CA ASP A 69 -13.85 5.18 -20.17
C ASP A 69 -14.43 6.52 -20.68
N ASP A 70 -15.75 6.69 -20.60
CA ASP A 70 -16.43 7.92 -21.01
C ASP A 70 -16.08 9.10 -20.09
N LEU A 71 -15.79 8.82 -18.82
CA LEU A 71 -15.32 9.82 -17.86
C LEU A 71 -13.90 10.28 -18.22
N LEU A 72 -12.98 9.34 -18.43
CA LEU A 72 -11.59 9.65 -18.81
C LEU A 72 -11.53 10.45 -20.11
N LYS A 73 -12.28 10.02 -21.14
CA LYS A 73 -12.38 10.74 -22.41
C LYS A 73 -12.88 12.18 -22.22
N SER A 74 -13.96 12.35 -21.46
CA SER A 74 -14.51 13.69 -21.17
C SER A 74 -13.57 14.60 -20.37
N LYS A 75 -12.73 14.02 -19.50
CA LYS A 75 -11.72 14.77 -18.75
C LYS A 75 -10.53 15.14 -19.64
N GLY A 76 -10.07 14.23 -20.49
CA GLY A 76 -9.05 14.51 -21.50
C GLY A 76 -9.46 15.65 -22.43
N GLU A 77 -10.67 15.60 -22.96
CA GLU A 77 -11.23 16.66 -23.83
C GLU A 77 -11.37 18.00 -23.09
N LYS A 78 -11.84 17.99 -21.83
CA LYS A 78 -12.06 19.20 -21.03
C LYS A 78 -10.76 19.89 -20.61
N TYR A 79 -9.73 19.12 -20.27
CA TYR A 79 -8.47 19.65 -19.76
C TYR A 79 -7.34 19.65 -20.81
N LYS A 80 -7.63 19.22 -22.04
CA LYS A 80 -6.64 19.05 -23.14
C LYS A 80 -5.40 18.27 -22.68
N LEU A 81 -5.62 17.20 -21.92
CA LEU A 81 -4.58 16.24 -21.53
C LEU A 81 -4.26 15.29 -22.70
#